data_AF-A0A7C2KWD1-F1
#
_entry.id   AF-A0A7C2KWD1-F1
#
_cell.length_a   1.000
_cell.length_b   1.000
_cell.length_c   1.000
_cell.angle_alpha   90.00
_cell.angle_beta   90.00
_cell.angle_gamma   90.00
#
_symmetry.space_group_name_H-M   'P 1'
#
loop_
_entity.id
_entity.type
_entity.pdbx_description
1 polymer ?
#
loop_
_entity_poly.entity_id
_entity_poly.type
_entity_poly.pdbx_seq_one_letter_code
_entity_poly.pdbx_strand_id
1 'polypeptide(L)'
;MKAFHVKTFVLGLFVSGLMIGCAVATQSGDLKDFVRRQYRESDIRLEDAGRQGYVVRRGAILTLNADNVPANALRVMPATLHSAKPRTPARHLYTYAPVVVRPDGSAPEGRGEFALPRGTRLAVLEHKVERDRVRLLTHTVDRVRRGDGTMVYGCTEFIFPIGQPSDTTAVQRQIERVLSPA
;
A
#
# COMPACT_ATOMS: atom_id res chain seq x y z
N MET A 1 -5.14 0.28 -83.58
CA MET A 1 -4.38 0.31 -82.32
C MET A 1 -5.35 0.07 -81.17
N LYS A 2 -5.01 -0.92 -80.33
CA LYS A 2 -5.47 -1.24 -78.95
C LYS A 2 -6.99 -1.20 -78.61
N ALA A 3 -7.50 -2.39 -78.31
CA ALA A 3 -8.71 -2.69 -77.55
C ALA A 3 -8.53 -2.45 -76.03
N PHE A 4 -9.65 -2.44 -75.28
CA PHE A 4 -9.94 -2.97 -73.91
C PHE A 4 -11.06 -2.12 -73.28
N HIS A 5 -12.32 -2.59 -73.14
CA HIS A 5 -12.87 -3.36 -71.98
C HIS A 5 -12.52 -2.70 -70.62
N VAL A 6 -13.48 -2.27 -69.78
CA VAL A 6 -14.19 -3.06 -68.73
C VAL A 6 -15.27 -2.12 -68.13
N LYS A 7 -16.59 -2.38 -68.14
CA LYS A 7 -17.44 -3.28 -67.33
C LYS A 7 -17.59 -2.96 -65.82
N THR A 8 -18.84 -2.60 -65.47
CA THR A 8 -19.62 -3.10 -64.30
C THR A 8 -19.54 -2.38 -62.94
N PHE A 9 -20.71 -1.84 -62.56
CA PHE A 9 -21.33 -1.70 -61.23
C PHE A 9 -20.94 -2.78 -60.20
N VAL A 10 -20.66 -2.38 -58.94
CA VAL A 10 -21.08 -3.11 -57.72
C VAL A 10 -21.31 -2.13 -56.55
N LEU A 11 -22.47 -2.31 -55.93
CA LEU A 11 -22.99 -1.79 -54.67
C LEU A 11 -22.21 -2.36 -53.46
N GLY A 12 -21.81 -1.53 -52.49
CA GLY A 12 -21.10 -1.98 -51.29
C GLY A 12 -21.54 -1.26 -50.01
N LEU A 13 -22.46 -1.89 -49.29
CA LEU A 13 -22.90 -1.56 -47.93
C LEU A 13 -21.75 -1.86 -46.94
N PHE A 14 -21.35 -0.90 -46.10
CA PHE A 14 -20.58 -1.20 -44.88
C PHE A 14 -21.25 -0.54 -43.67
N VAL A 15 -22.07 -1.35 -43.01
CA VAL A 15 -22.35 -1.24 -41.57
C VAL A 15 -21.09 -1.72 -40.86
N SER A 16 -20.55 -0.96 -39.90
CA SER A 16 -19.94 -1.48 -38.65
C SER A 16 -19.25 -0.37 -37.84
N GLY A 17 -19.86 -0.04 -36.70
CA GLY A 17 -19.22 0.15 -35.40
C GLY A 17 -18.00 1.07 -35.28
N LEU A 18 -18.18 2.17 -34.55
CA LEU A 18 -17.28 2.49 -33.45
C LEU A 18 -18.07 3.21 -32.35
N MET A 19 -18.74 2.43 -31.51
CA MET A 19 -19.01 2.85 -30.14
C MET A 19 -17.64 3.05 -29.48
N ILE A 20 -17.08 4.26 -29.56
CA ILE A 20 -15.98 4.70 -28.69
C ILE A 20 -16.62 4.89 -27.31
N GLY A 21 -16.99 3.78 -26.68
CA GLY A 21 -17.31 3.74 -25.27
C GLY A 21 -16.01 3.98 -24.54
N CYS A 22 -15.90 5.15 -23.91
CA CYS A 22 -14.83 5.51 -22.99
C CYS A 22 -14.69 4.47 -21.88
N ALA A 23 -13.89 3.44 -22.10
CA ALA A 23 -13.42 2.53 -21.06
C ALA A 23 -12.27 3.18 -20.30
N VAL A 24 -12.56 4.24 -19.53
CA VAL A 24 -11.56 4.90 -18.66
C VAL A 24 -11.86 4.64 -17.17
N ALA A 25 -12.92 3.90 -16.85
CA ALA A 25 -13.36 3.64 -15.48
C ALA A 25 -12.91 2.29 -14.89
N THR A 26 -12.29 1.39 -15.66
CA THR A 26 -11.90 0.04 -15.21
C THR A 26 -10.50 -0.06 -14.62
N GLN A 27 -9.58 0.84 -14.98
CA GLN A 27 -8.14 0.63 -14.77
C GLN A 27 -7.65 0.91 -13.34
N SER A 28 -8.22 1.90 -12.64
CA SER A 28 -7.89 2.15 -11.23
C SER A 28 -8.53 1.11 -10.29
N GLY A 29 -9.63 0.49 -10.71
CA GLY A 29 -10.30 -0.59 -9.98
C GLY A 29 -9.39 -1.80 -9.86
N ASP A 30 -8.73 -2.18 -10.95
CA ASP A 30 -7.85 -3.36 -11.01
C ASP A 30 -6.66 -3.25 -10.05
N LEU A 31 -5.99 -2.09 -9.98
CA LEU A 31 -4.89 -1.88 -9.04
C LEU A 31 -5.38 -1.88 -7.59
N LYS A 32 -6.48 -1.19 -7.30
CA LYS A 32 -7.05 -1.17 -5.94
C LYS A 32 -7.41 -2.57 -5.47
N ASP A 33 -8.02 -3.37 -6.34
CA ASP A 33 -8.40 -4.74 -6.05
C ASP A 33 -7.19 -5.66 -5.93
N PHE A 34 -6.17 -5.47 -6.77
CA PHE A 34 -4.89 -6.15 -6.65
C PHE A 34 -4.25 -5.88 -5.28
N VAL A 35 -4.07 -4.61 -4.90
CA VAL A 35 -3.47 -4.21 -3.63
C VAL A 35 -4.26 -4.79 -2.45
N ARG A 36 -5.60 -4.70 -2.49
CA ARG A 36 -6.47 -5.23 -1.43
C ARG A 36 -6.35 -6.75 -1.26
N ARG A 37 -6.22 -7.49 -2.36
CA ARG A 37 -6.07 -8.96 -2.31
C ARG A 37 -4.69 -9.39 -1.82
N GLN A 38 -3.63 -8.73 -2.30
CA GLN A 38 -2.26 -9.11 -1.98
C GLN A 38 -1.82 -8.63 -0.58
N TYR A 39 -2.21 -7.42 -0.20
CA TYR A 39 -1.75 -6.76 1.02
C TYR A 39 -2.88 -6.64 2.04
N ARG A 40 -3.53 -7.77 2.36
CA ARG A 40 -4.69 -7.82 3.27
C ARG A 40 -4.38 -7.13 4.61
N GLU A 41 -5.32 -6.31 5.07
CA GLU A 41 -5.19 -5.56 6.32
C GLU A 41 -5.23 -6.48 7.56
N SER A 42 -4.42 -6.12 8.55
CA SER A 42 -4.25 -6.74 9.86
C SER A 42 -4.84 -5.84 10.94
N ASP A 43 -5.25 -6.43 12.06
CA ASP A 43 -5.73 -5.68 13.22
C ASP A 43 -4.74 -5.78 14.38
N ILE A 44 -4.59 -4.67 15.11
CA ILE A 44 -3.81 -4.59 16.35
C ILE A 44 -4.70 -4.31 17.55
N ARG A 45 -4.29 -4.83 18.72
CA ARG A 45 -4.95 -4.56 19.99
C ARG A 45 -4.59 -3.16 20.47
N LEU A 46 -5.59 -2.33 20.78
CA LEU A 46 -5.38 -0.96 21.29
C LEU A 46 -5.92 -0.75 22.71
N GLU A 47 -6.89 -1.56 23.14
CA GLU A 47 -7.63 -1.31 24.39
C GLU A 47 -6.98 -1.90 25.65
N ASP A 48 -6.15 -2.93 25.50
CA ASP A 48 -5.48 -3.61 26.60
C ASP A 48 -4.04 -3.08 26.72
N ALA A 49 -3.75 -2.34 27.79
CA ALA A 49 -2.45 -1.70 28.01
C ALA A 49 -1.28 -2.69 28.03
N GLY A 50 -1.48 -3.93 28.53
CA GLY A 50 -0.43 -4.95 28.56
C GLY A 50 -0.13 -5.55 27.19
N ARG A 51 -1.10 -5.47 26.26
CA ARG A 51 -1.03 -6.07 24.92
C ARG A 51 -1.15 -5.03 23.81
N GLN A 52 -1.01 -3.76 24.13
CA GLN A 52 -1.17 -2.66 23.19
C GLN A 52 -0.16 -2.78 22.05
N GLY A 53 -0.64 -2.71 20.81
CA GLY A 53 0.12 -2.91 19.57
C GLY A 53 0.22 -4.37 19.11
N TYR A 54 -0.21 -5.34 19.93
CA TYR A 54 -0.15 -6.74 19.51
C TYR A 54 -1.07 -7.02 18.31
N VAL A 55 -0.54 -7.64 17.24
CA VAL A 55 -1.33 -8.06 16.07
C VAL A 55 -2.29 -9.19 16.46
N VAL A 56 -3.59 -8.89 16.53
CA VAL A 56 -4.65 -9.84 16.92
C VAL A 56 -5.27 -10.59 15.75
N ARG A 57 -5.32 -9.97 14.58
CA ARG A 57 -5.72 -10.62 13.32
C ARG A 57 -4.64 -10.40 12.30
N ARG A 58 -4.06 -11.48 11.78
CA ARG A 58 -3.01 -11.42 10.77
C ARG A 58 -3.63 -11.34 9.38
N GLY A 59 -3.38 -10.24 8.69
CA GLY A 59 -3.53 -10.09 7.25
C GLY A 59 -2.21 -10.47 6.56
N ALA A 60 -1.76 -9.62 5.63
CA ALA A 60 -0.44 -9.74 5.02
C ALA A 60 0.66 -9.37 6.04
N ILE A 61 1.61 -10.29 6.21
CA ILE A 61 2.85 -10.05 6.92
C ILE A 61 3.97 -9.98 5.89
N LEU A 62 4.74 -8.89 5.94
CA LEU A 62 5.82 -8.59 5.03
C LEU A 62 7.15 -8.58 5.79
N THR A 63 8.23 -8.99 5.15
CA THR A 63 9.59 -8.93 5.67
C THR A 63 10.32 -7.76 5.03
N LEU A 64 10.96 -6.94 5.86
CA LEU A 64 11.73 -5.79 5.41
C LEU A 64 13.04 -6.23 4.75
N ASN A 65 13.26 -5.83 3.49
CA ASN A 65 14.46 -6.19 2.72
C ASN A 65 15.58 -5.13 2.79
N ALA A 66 15.31 -4.00 3.44
CA ALA A 66 16.24 -2.89 3.60
C ALA A 66 16.61 -2.68 5.08
N ASP A 67 17.82 -2.19 5.30
CA ASP A 67 18.28 -1.76 6.62
C ASP A 67 17.99 -0.28 6.83
N ASN A 68 17.99 0.13 8.10
CA ASN A 68 17.82 1.50 8.54
C ASN A 68 16.51 2.18 8.08
N VAL A 69 15.42 1.42 7.98
CA VAL A 69 14.13 1.99 7.53
C VAL A 69 13.48 2.78 8.67
N PRO A 70 13.13 4.06 8.46
CA PRO A 70 12.54 4.89 9.50
C PRO A 70 11.22 4.32 10.04
N ALA A 71 11.05 4.43 11.36
CA ALA A 71 9.82 4.11 12.07
C ALA A 71 9.57 5.10 13.21
N ASN A 72 8.29 5.28 13.54
CA ASN A 72 7.85 5.98 14.74
C ASN A 72 7.26 4.99 15.74
N ALA A 73 7.37 5.26 17.03
CA ALA A 73 6.76 4.40 18.03
C ALA A 73 5.23 4.48 17.95
N LEU A 74 4.56 3.35 18.18
CA LEU A 74 3.11 3.31 18.34
C LEU A 74 2.68 4.25 19.46
N ARG A 75 1.77 5.19 19.14
CA ARG A 75 1.10 6.03 20.13
C ARG A 75 -0.39 5.73 20.10
N VAL A 76 -0.98 5.56 21.28
CA VAL A 76 -2.41 5.28 21.41
C VAL A 76 -3.05 6.37 22.23
N MET A 77 -4.13 6.94 21.70
CA MET A 77 -5.01 7.78 22.48
C MET A 77 -5.87 6.86 23.36
N PRO A 78 -5.78 6.97 24.69
CA PRO A 78 -6.51 6.09 25.59
C PRO A 78 -8.02 6.30 25.45
N ALA A 79 -8.79 5.25 25.75
CA ALA A 79 -10.23 5.37 25.84
C ALA A 79 -10.62 6.35 26.96
N THR A 80 -11.53 7.28 26.70
CA THR A 80 -12.04 8.18 27.73
C THR A 80 -13.03 7.43 28.63
N LEU A 81 -12.60 7.08 29.84
CA LEU A 81 -13.40 6.31 30.81
C LEU A 81 -14.17 7.18 31.83
N HIS A 82 -13.86 8.48 31.95
CA HIS A 82 -14.33 9.35 33.05
C HIS A 82 -15.18 10.55 32.62
N SER A 83 -15.97 10.45 31.55
CA SER A 83 -16.86 11.55 31.16
C SER A 83 -18.29 11.05 30.97
N ALA A 84 -19.27 11.88 31.33
CA ALA A 84 -20.71 11.67 31.07
C ALA A 84 -21.07 11.64 29.56
N LYS A 85 -20.06 11.54 28.69
CA LYS A 85 -20.15 11.46 27.24
C LYS A 85 -19.98 10.00 26.79
N PRO A 86 -20.44 9.64 25.57
CA PRO A 86 -20.27 8.29 25.05
C PRO A 86 -18.81 7.83 25.12
N ARG A 87 -18.61 6.59 25.59
CA ARG A 87 -17.30 5.95 25.65
C ARG A 87 -16.61 6.04 24.28
N THR A 88 -15.48 6.72 24.22
CA THR A 88 -14.65 6.75 23.00
C THR A 88 -13.65 5.61 23.10
N PRO A 89 -13.57 4.69 22.12
CA PRO A 89 -12.61 3.59 22.13
C PRO A 89 -11.18 4.12 22.01
N ALA A 90 -10.20 3.32 22.44
CA ALA A 90 -8.80 3.64 22.23
C ALA A 90 -8.49 3.69 20.72
N ARG A 91 -7.63 4.62 20.30
CA ARG A 91 -7.30 4.82 18.87
C ARG A 91 -5.80 4.93 18.64
N HIS A 92 -5.32 4.34 17.56
CA HIS A 92 -3.97 4.59 17.07
C HIS A 92 -3.89 6.06 16.65
N LEU A 93 -2.97 6.82 17.26
CA LEU A 93 -2.56 8.11 16.74
C LEU A 93 -1.68 7.78 15.55
N TYR A 94 -2.21 7.89 14.32
CA TYR A 94 -1.60 7.48 13.04
C TYR A 94 -0.26 8.21 12.75
N THR A 95 0.74 8.05 13.61
CA THR A 95 2.04 8.71 13.56
C THR A 95 3.02 7.80 12.83
N TYR A 96 2.81 7.54 11.56
CA TYR A 96 3.72 6.70 10.76
C TYR A 96 4.93 7.50 10.32
N ALA A 97 6.11 6.88 10.28
CA ALA A 97 7.27 7.48 9.63
C ALA A 97 7.15 7.29 8.11
N PRO A 98 7.14 8.36 7.29
CA PRO A 98 6.98 8.24 5.85
C PRO A 98 8.28 7.80 5.16
N VAL A 99 8.17 6.85 4.24
CA VAL A 99 9.28 6.31 3.45
C VAL A 99 8.87 6.28 1.98
N VAL A 100 9.42 7.18 1.17
CA VAL A 100 9.12 7.27 -0.27
C VAL A 100 10.04 6.33 -1.05
N VAL A 101 9.56 5.19 -1.49
CA VAL A 101 10.37 4.19 -2.19
C VAL A 101 10.54 4.61 -3.65
N ARG A 102 11.77 4.92 -4.05
CA ARG A 102 12.09 5.28 -5.43
C ARG A 102 11.88 4.08 -6.37
N PRO A 103 11.66 4.29 -7.68
CA PRO A 103 11.49 3.21 -8.64
C PRO A 103 12.66 2.22 -8.70
N ASP A 104 13.87 2.67 -8.36
CA ASP A 104 15.06 1.81 -8.26
C ASP A 104 15.05 0.91 -7.01
N GLY A 105 14.11 1.10 -6.09
CA GLY A 105 14.00 0.38 -4.82
C GLY A 105 14.77 1.05 -3.68
N SER A 106 15.48 2.14 -3.94
CA SER A 106 16.11 2.92 -2.88
C SER A 106 15.04 3.64 -2.06
N ALA A 107 15.11 3.49 -0.74
CA ALA A 107 14.39 4.35 0.18
C ALA A 107 15.31 5.52 0.54
N PRO A 108 14.90 6.79 0.40
CA PRO A 108 15.62 7.90 0.99
C PRO A 108 15.67 7.68 2.50
N GLU A 109 16.78 8.09 3.10
CA GLU A 109 16.87 8.27 4.55
C GLU A 109 15.75 9.21 4.98
N GLY A 110 14.72 8.66 5.63
CA GLY A 110 13.58 9.41 6.12
C GLY A 110 13.77 9.81 7.58
N ARG A 111 12.94 10.73 8.05
CA ARG A 111 12.86 11.08 9.47
C ARG A 111 11.94 10.09 10.17
N GLY A 112 12.46 9.42 11.19
CA GLY A 112 11.72 8.58 12.12
C GLY A 112 12.31 8.69 13.52
N GLU A 113 11.58 8.26 14.53
CA GLU A 113 12.08 8.21 15.90
C GLU A 113 13.18 7.15 16.13
N PHE A 114 13.23 6.15 15.24
CA PHE A 114 14.25 5.10 15.19
C PHE A 114 14.25 4.43 13.81
N ALA A 115 15.17 3.48 13.62
CA ALA A 115 15.34 2.76 12.36
C ALA A 115 15.13 1.24 12.56
N LEU A 116 14.47 0.61 11.60
CA LEU A 116 14.20 -0.81 11.56
C LEU A 116 15.32 -1.54 10.82
N PRO A 117 15.81 -2.68 11.36
CA PRO A 117 16.76 -3.53 10.64
C PRO A 117 16.07 -4.37 9.57
N ARG A 118 16.83 -4.80 8.57
CA ARG A 118 16.40 -5.83 7.62
C ARG A 118 15.92 -7.09 8.38
N GLY A 119 14.94 -7.78 7.80
CA GLY A 119 14.32 -8.96 8.40
C GLY A 119 13.19 -8.63 9.38
N THR A 120 12.97 -7.35 9.70
CA THR A 120 11.82 -6.94 10.53
C THR A 120 10.52 -7.36 9.85
N ARG A 121 9.66 -8.04 10.60
CA ARG A 121 8.32 -8.44 10.14
C ARG A 121 7.31 -7.33 10.39
N LEU A 122 6.53 -7.01 9.37
CA LEU A 122 5.60 -5.90 9.31
C LEU A 122 4.21 -6.40 8.93
N ALA A 123 3.21 -6.10 9.74
CA ALA A 123 1.81 -6.28 9.40
C ALA A 123 1.30 -5.06 8.63
N VAL A 124 0.56 -5.28 7.54
CA VAL A 124 -0.14 -4.19 6.84
C VAL A 124 -1.38 -3.84 7.65
N LEU A 125 -1.50 -2.60 8.12
CA LEU A 125 -2.69 -2.12 8.85
C LEU A 125 -3.71 -1.47 7.92
N GLU A 126 -3.23 -0.75 6.90
CA GLU A 126 -4.08 -0.04 5.95
C GLU A 126 -3.31 0.11 4.64
N HIS A 127 -4.04 0.13 3.52
CA HIS A 127 -3.48 0.49 2.23
C HIS A 127 -4.29 1.60 1.55
N LYS A 128 -3.61 2.51 0.85
CA LYS A 128 -4.25 3.56 0.04
C LYS A 128 -3.74 3.48 -1.38
N VAL A 129 -4.66 3.44 -2.33
CA VAL A 129 -4.34 3.51 -3.76
C VAL A 129 -4.85 4.85 -4.25
N GLU A 130 -3.93 5.71 -4.63
CA GLU A 130 -4.16 7.05 -5.16
C GLU A 130 -3.78 7.06 -6.65
N ARG A 131 -4.05 8.17 -7.35
CA ARG A 131 -3.78 8.27 -8.79
C ARG A 131 -2.29 8.10 -9.14
N ASP A 132 -1.40 8.55 -8.27
CA ASP A 132 0.04 8.66 -8.50
C ASP A 132 0.88 7.86 -7.50
N ARG A 133 0.25 7.11 -6.59
CA ARG A 133 0.97 6.29 -5.60
C ARG A 133 0.13 5.19 -4.99
N VAL A 134 0.82 4.18 -4.48
CA VAL A 134 0.29 3.23 -3.49
C VAL A 134 0.96 3.52 -2.15
N ARG A 135 0.20 3.48 -1.06
CA ARG A 135 0.70 3.68 0.31
C ARG A 135 0.36 2.44 1.12
N LEU A 136 1.35 1.88 1.81
CA LEU A 136 1.18 0.79 2.77
C LEU A 136 1.53 1.31 4.17
N LEU A 137 0.53 1.35 5.04
CA LEU A 137 0.70 1.71 6.45
C LEU A 137 0.96 0.42 7.21
N THR A 138 2.14 0.32 7.81
CA THR A 138 2.66 -0.93 8.39
C THR A 138 2.97 -0.78 9.86
N HIS A 139 2.97 -1.92 10.55
CA HIS A 139 3.23 -2.04 11.97
C HIS A 139 4.15 -3.22 12.25
N THR A 140 5.12 -3.09 13.14
CA THR A 140 5.99 -4.24 13.47
C THR A 140 5.17 -5.35 14.13
N VAL A 141 5.38 -6.60 13.69
CA VAL A 141 4.70 -7.77 14.29
C VAL A 141 5.21 -8.02 15.70
N ASP A 142 6.52 -7.85 15.88
CA ASP A 142 7.21 -7.98 17.15
C ASP A 142 7.68 -6.60 17.62
N ARG A 143 7.93 -6.47 18.93
CA ARG A 143 8.57 -5.26 19.45
C ARG A 143 10.02 -5.22 18.98
N VAL A 144 10.47 -4.02 18.63
CA VAL A 144 11.84 -3.74 18.22
C VAL A 144 12.51 -2.84 19.25
N ARG A 145 13.83 -2.96 19.38
CA ARG A 145 14.61 -2.17 20.32
C ARG A 145 14.90 -0.80 19.72
N ARG A 146 14.52 0.26 20.43
CA ARG A 146 14.91 1.64 20.12
C ARG A 146 16.35 1.91 20.60
N GLY A 147 16.97 2.98 20.10
CA GLY A 147 18.32 3.40 20.53
C GLY A 147 18.47 3.65 22.04
N ASP A 148 17.38 3.96 22.75
CA ASP A 148 17.35 4.10 24.21
C ASP A 148 17.19 2.76 24.96
N GLY A 149 17.15 1.63 24.26
CA GLY A 149 16.99 0.28 24.80
C GLY A 149 15.53 -0.16 25.00
N THR A 150 14.56 0.75 24.86
CA THR A 150 13.13 0.44 25.05
C THR A 150 12.61 -0.47 23.93
N MET A 151 11.78 -1.45 24.29
CA MET A 151 11.09 -2.32 23.35
C MET A 151 9.75 -1.72 22.96
N VAL A 152 9.60 -1.29 21.70
CA VAL A 152 8.40 -0.61 21.18
C VAL A 152 7.88 -1.29 19.93
N TYR A 153 6.62 -1.06 19.60
CA TYR A 153 6.12 -1.35 18.26
C TYR A 153 6.38 -0.16 17.35
N GLY A 154 6.82 -0.42 16.11
CA GLY A 154 7.11 0.60 15.11
C GLY A 154 6.01 0.73 14.07
N CYS A 155 5.77 1.96 13.60
CA CYS A 155 4.83 2.30 12.55
C CYS A 155 5.55 3.00 11.40
N THR A 156 5.45 2.45 10.19
CA THR A 156 6.08 2.99 8.97
C THR A 156 5.05 3.07 7.85
N GLU A 157 5.05 4.18 7.12
CA GLU A 157 4.24 4.37 5.92
C GLU A 157 5.15 4.30 4.69
N PHE A 158 5.03 3.24 3.91
CA PHE A 158 5.72 3.13 2.64
C PHE A 158 4.89 3.76 1.53
N ILE A 159 5.50 4.65 0.77
CA ILE A 159 4.87 5.38 -0.33
C ILE A 159 5.59 4.96 -1.61
N PHE A 160 4.85 4.35 -2.53
CA PHE A 160 5.33 3.85 -3.80
C PHE A 160 4.75 4.72 -4.93
N PRO A 161 5.50 5.68 -5.48
CA PRO A 161 5.05 6.46 -6.62
C PRO A 161 4.81 5.54 -7.82
N ILE A 162 3.67 5.71 -8.51
CA ILE A 162 3.31 4.93 -9.69
C ILE A 162 3.28 5.85 -10.91
N GLY A 163 4.03 5.49 -11.94
CA GLY A 163 4.02 6.22 -13.21
C GLY A 163 2.77 5.91 -14.05
N GLN A 164 2.27 4.69 -13.98
CA GLN A 164 1.05 4.24 -14.64
C GLN A 164 0.22 3.34 -13.69
N PRO A 165 -1.02 3.71 -13.33
CA PRO A 165 -1.81 2.96 -12.34
C PRO A 165 -2.24 1.56 -12.78
N SER A 166 -2.19 1.23 -14.07
CA SER A 166 -2.65 -0.06 -14.59
C SER A 166 -1.61 -1.17 -14.53
N ASP A 167 -0.33 -0.86 -14.28
CA ASP A 167 0.74 -1.86 -14.25
C ASP A 167 0.92 -2.43 -12.82
N THR A 168 0.02 -3.33 -12.45
CA THR A 168 0.06 -4.05 -11.16
C THR A 168 1.37 -4.82 -10.96
N THR A 169 1.98 -5.30 -12.04
CA THR A 169 3.24 -6.06 -11.98
C THR A 169 4.41 -5.13 -11.65
N ALA A 170 4.47 -3.93 -12.25
CA ALA A 170 5.47 -2.93 -11.88
C ALA A 170 5.33 -2.50 -10.42
N VAL A 171 4.10 -2.24 -9.95
CA VAL A 171 3.84 -1.88 -8.55
C VAL A 171 4.29 -3.00 -7.60
N GLN A 172 3.91 -4.25 -7.90
CA GLN A 172 4.31 -5.40 -7.10
C GLN A 172 5.82 -5.52 -6.99
N ARG A 173 6.54 -5.45 -8.13
CA ARG A 173 8.00 -5.51 -8.14
C ARG A 173 8.64 -4.38 -7.35
N GLN A 174 8.07 -3.17 -7.41
CA GLN A 174 8.58 -2.03 -6.63
C GLN A 174 8.40 -2.25 -5.13
N ILE A 175 7.25 -2.79 -4.71
CA ILE A 175 7.00 -3.16 -3.30
C ILE A 175 7.98 -4.26 -2.87
N GLU A 176 8.13 -5.33 -3.65
CA GLU A 176 8.96 -6.50 -3.31
C GLU A 176 10.45 -6.20 -3.17
N ARG A 177 10.95 -5.12 -3.79
CA ARG A 177 12.34 -4.65 -3.58
C ARG A 177 12.62 -4.27 -2.13
N VAL A 178 11.61 -3.78 -1.40
CA VAL A 178 11.76 -3.33 -0.01
C VAL A 178 10.97 -4.19 0.98
N LEU A 179 9.92 -4.87 0.53
CA LEU A 179 9.00 -5.64 1.35
C LEU A 179 8.60 -6.95 0.65
N SER A 180 9.13 -8.08 1.10
CA SER A 180 8.74 -9.41 0.58
C SER A 180 7.63 -10.04 1.43
N PRO A 181 6.81 -10.95 0.90
CA PRO A 181 5.97 -11.82 1.73
C PRO A 181 6.82 -12.57 2.76
N ALA A 182 6.36 -12.61 4.01
CA ALA A 182 7.02 -13.30 5.12
C ALA A 182 6.63 -14.78 5.24
#